data_AF-A0A942MBT6-F1
#
_entry.id   AF-A0A942MBT6-F1
#
_cell.length_a   1.000
_cell.length_b   1.000
_cell.length_c   1.000
_cell.angle_alpha   90.00
_cell.angle_beta   90.00
_cell.angle_gamma   90.00
#
_symmetry.space_group_name_H-M   'P 1'
#
loop_
_entity.id
_entity.type
_entity.pdbx_description
1 polymer ?
#
loop_
_entity_poly.entity_id
_entity_poly.type
_entity_poly.pdbx_seq_one_letter_code
_entity_poly.pdbx_strand_id
1 'polypeptide(L)'
;MELERVCFHCNYFFMEVGVENLGVCMEDEAFLPFADGIYDSGNFDCCYELYMKKRYDGNQEACSQYEQAEITEFYEEEDEDEMINGLRHRQMDDVLATLSGSDRNIINRAVETLYSYICFQNESAYQGLLEFYNRLPGCASRQLSLLFFDFV
;
A
#
# COMPACT_ATOMS: atom_id res chain seq x y z
N MET A 1 4.25 2.83 27.02
CA MET A 1 4.04 1.41 26.63
C MET A 1 5.41 0.84 26.29
N GLU A 2 5.78 -0.34 26.78
CA GLU A 2 7.01 -1.00 26.31
C GLU A 2 6.65 -1.89 25.11
N LEU A 3 7.34 -1.67 23.98
CA LEU A 3 7.12 -2.43 22.75
C LEU A 3 7.90 -3.75 22.80
N GLU A 4 7.35 -4.78 22.16
CA GLU A 4 8.07 -6.04 21.97
C GLU A 4 9.35 -5.82 21.14
N ARG A 5 10.44 -6.50 21.48
CA ARG A 5 11.71 -6.39 20.75
C ARG A 5 11.70 -7.23 19.47
N VAL A 6 10.85 -6.85 18.53
CA VAL A 6 10.76 -7.43 17.18
C VAL A 6 11.27 -6.42 16.14
N CYS A 7 11.68 -6.90 14.97
CA CYS A 7 12.17 -6.03 13.89
C CYS A 7 11.13 -4.95 13.51
N PHE A 8 9.84 -5.27 13.56
CA PHE A 8 8.75 -4.35 13.26
C PHE A 8 8.76 -3.08 14.13
N HIS A 9 9.24 -3.17 15.38
CA HIS A 9 9.37 -2.03 16.29
C HIS A 9 10.75 -1.38 16.25
N CYS A 10 11.60 -1.72 15.27
CA CYS A 10 12.94 -1.17 15.11
C CYS A 10 12.90 0.09 14.23
N ASN A 11 13.62 1.13 14.61
CA ASN A 11 13.77 2.38 13.87
C ASN A 11 14.36 2.18 12.46
N TYR A 12 15.10 1.10 12.26
CA TYR A 12 15.72 0.75 10.97
C TYR A 12 14.85 -0.13 10.08
N PHE A 13 13.70 -0.60 10.56
CA PHE A 13 12.82 -1.44 9.76
C PHE A 13 11.89 -0.58 8.91
N PHE A 14 11.93 -0.78 7.61
CA PHE A 14 11.11 -0.03 6.65
C PHE A 14 10.17 -0.98 5.93
N MET A 15 8.88 -0.64 5.94
CA MET A 15 7.82 -1.42 5.29
C MET A 15 7.28 -0.67 4.08
N GLU A 16 6.77 -1.43 3.13
CA GLU A 16 5.95 -0.88 2.06
C GLU A 16 4.51 -0.71 2.56
N VAL A 17 3.91 0.45 2.29
CA VAL A 17 2.52 0.72 2.64
C VAL A 17 1.61 -0.34 2.02
N GLY A 18 0.70 -0.92 2.82
CA GLY A 18 -0.26 -1.92 2.36
C GLY A 18 0.25 -3.37 2.36
N VAL A 19 1.51 -3.61 2.77
CA VAL A 19 2.04 -4.97 2.96
C VAL A 19 2.21 -5.26 4.45
N GLU A 20 1.40 -6.18 4.98
CA GLU A 20 1.42 -6.49 6.41
C GLU A 20 2.75 -7.13 6.82
N ASN A 21 3.41 -6.48 7.79
CA ASN A 21 4.60 -6.95 8.50
C ASN A 21 5.80 -7.33 7.62
N LEU A 22 5.80 -7.05 6.32
CA LEU A 22 6.93 -7.32 5.44
C LEU A 22 7.71 -6.04 5.16
N GLY A 23 9.01 -6.11 5.42
CA GLY A 23 9.90 -4.97 5.23
C GLY A 23 11.34 -5.41 5.10
N VAL A 24 12.23 -4.43 5.13
CA VAL A 24 13.68 -4.64 5.09
C VAL A 24 14.35 -3.82 6.19
N CYS A 25 15.58 -4.19 6.53
CA CYS A 25 16.42 -3.39 7.39
C CYS A 25 17.15 -2.34 6.56
N MET A 26 17.01 -1.06 6.90
CA MET A 26 17.69 0.06 6.22
C MET A 26 19.18 0.16 6.58
N GLU A 27 19.65 -0.56 7.61
CA GLU A 27 21.07 -0.75 7.89
C GLU A 27 21.73 -1.80 6.98
N ASP A 28 20.97 -2.53 6.16
CA ASP A 28 21.56 -3.40 5.15
C ASP A 28 22.17 -2.55 4.03
N GLU A 29 23.50 -2.59 3.93
CA GLU A 29 24.29 -1.80 2.97
C GLU A 29 23.81 -1.92 1.51
N ALA A 30 23.11 -3.00 1.15
CA ALA A 30 22.56 -3.16 -0.20
C ALA A 30 21.49 -2.11 -0.54
N PHE A 31 20.83 -1.52 0.47
CA PHE A 31 19.79 -0.50 0.29
C PHE A 31 20.34 0.94 0.34
N LEU A 32 21.58 1.15 0.81
CA LEU A 32 22.21 2.49 0.85
C LEU A 32 22.16 3.25 -0.48
N PRO A 33 22.40 2.63 -1.66
CA PRO A 33 22.32 3.35 -2.94
C PRO A 33 20.91 3.84 -3.31
N PHE A 34 19.89 3.33 -2.62
CA PHE A 34 18.47 3.55 -2.91
C PHE A 34 17.75 4.30 -1.79
N ALA A 35 18.43 4.57 -0.67
CA ALA A 35 17.82 5.09 0.55
C ALA A 35 17.00 6.37 0.30
N ASP A 36 17.57 7.36 -0.38
CA ASP A 36 16.87 8.60 -0.73
C ASP A 36 15.59 8.33 -1.54
N GLY A 37 15.68 7.46 -2.55
CA GLY A 37 14.52 7.08 -3.37
C GLY A 37 13.45 6.33 -2.59
N ILE A 38 13.83 5.51 -1.61
CA ILE A 38 12.89 4.78 -0.73
C ILE A 38 12.19 5.77 0.21
N TYR A 39 12.93 6.66 0.86
CA TYR A 39 12.36 7.65 1.78
C TYR A 39 11.48 8.68 1.06
N ASP A 40 11.87 9.13 -0.13
CA ASP A 40 11.09 10.10 -0.91
C ASP A 40 9.78 9.51 -1.45
N SER A 41 9.79 8.23 -1.84
CA SER A 41 8.61 7.58 -2.43
C SER A 41 7.75 6.80 -1.45
N GLY A 42 8.28 6.47 -0.27
CA GLY A 42 7.63 5.60 0.71
C GLY A 42 7.46 4.15 0.24
N ASN A 43 8.21 3.72 -0.78
CA ASN A 43 8.13 2.36 -1.34
C ASN A 43 9.48 1.90 -1.91
N PHE A 44 9.52 0.69 -2.50
CA PHE A 44 10.74 0.08 -3.02
C PHE A 44 10.82 0.05 -4.56
N ASP A 45 10.08 0.89 -5.28
CA ASP A 45 10.05 0.88 -6.76
C ASP A 45 11.44 1.04 -7.38
N CYS A 46 12.31 1.85 -6.76
CA CYS A 46 13.67 2.08 -7.24
C CYS A 46 14.62 0.87 -7.08
N CYS A 47 14.24 -0.13 -6.28
CA CYS A 47 15.04 -1.32 -6.00
C CYS A 47 14.19 -2.60 -5.83
N TYR A 48 13.08 -2.69 -6.55
CA TYR A 48 12.04 -3.71 -6.33
C TYR A 48 12.56 -5.15 -6.33
N GLU A 49 13.48 -5.48 -7.25
CA GLU A 49 14.09 -6.82 -7.30
C GLU A 49 14.91 -7.15 -6.04
N LEU A 50 15.61 -6.16 -5.49
CA LEU A 50 16.38 -6.30 -4.26
C LEU A 50 15.45 -6.47 -3.05
N TYR A 51 14.40 -5.65 -2.97
CA TYR A 51 13.36 -5.77 -1.95
C TYR A 51 12.73 -7.16 -1.96
N MET A 52 12.30 -7.66 -3.11
CA MET A 52 11.68 -8.99 -3.22
C MET A 52 12.60 -10.12 -2.75
N LYS A 53 13.92 -9.96 -2.91
CA LYS A 53 14.92 -10.95 -2.47
C LYS A 53 15.21 -10.89 -0.97
N LYS A 54 15.15 -9.71 -0.36
CA LYS A 54 15.61 -9.47 1.01
C LYS A 54 14.51 -9.20 2.02
N ARG A 55 13.27 -8.94 1.57
CA ARG A 55 12.15 -8.70 2.48
C ARG A 55 11.91 -9.87 3.41
N TYR A 56 11.52 -9.56 4.63
CA TYR A 56 11.25 -10.54 5.68
C TYR A 56 10.13 -10.07 6.61
N ASP A 57 9.60 -11.02 7.40
CA ASP A 57 8.59 -10.74 8.42
C ASP A 57 9.21 -10.00 9.62
N GLY A 58 8.71 -8.80 9.88
CA GLY A 58 9.13 -7.92 10.96
C GLY A 58 8.80 -8.46 12.36
N ASN A 59 7.88 -9.42 12.49
CA ASN A 59 7.52 -10.03 13.78
C ASN A 59 8.56 -11.01 14.32
N GLN A 60 9.70 -11.17 13.64
CA GLN A 60 10.82 -11.93 14.18
C GLN A 60 11.59 -11.15 15.26
N GLU A 61 12.30 -11.90 16.11
CA GLU A 61 13.13 -11.34 17.17
C GLU A 61 14.16 -10.33 16.62
N ALA A 62 14.25 -9.17 17.27
CA ALA A 62 15.14 -8.12 16.84
C ALA A 62 16.61 -8.45 17.10
N CYS A 63 17.50 -7.95 16.24
CA CYS A 63 18.93 -8.16 16.38
C CYS A 63 19.56 -7.30 17.50
N SER A 64 20.87 -7.44 17.70
CA SER A 64 21.63 -6.66 18.69
C SER A 64 21.72 -5.17 18.36
N GLN A 65 21.43 -4.76 17.13
CA GLN A 65 21.38 -3.36 16.70
C GLN A 65 19.98 -2.73 16.83
N TYR A 66 19.05 -3.43 17.48
CA TYR A 66 17.70 -2.91 17.71
C TYR A 66 17.74 -1.54 18.40
N GLU A 67 17.17 -0.56 17.72
CA GLU A 67 16.84 0.74 18.26
C GLU A 67 15.32 0.88 18.19
N GLN A 68 14.68 1.04 19.34
CA GLN A 68 13.22 1.11 19.38
C GLN A 68 12.74 2.31 18.58
N ALA A 69 11.80 2.08 17.67
CA ALA A 69 11.18 3.15 16.88
C ALA A 69 10.49 4.16 17.81
N GLU A 70 10.72 5.45 17.55
CA GLU A 70 9.95 6.50 18.19
C GLU A 70 8.55 6.50 17.58
N ILE A 71 7.59 5.90 18.29
CA ILE A 71 6.18 6.07 17.96
C ILE A 71 5.82 7.49 18.39
N THR A 72 5.88 8.42 17.44
CA THR A 72 5.18 9.69 17.60
C THR A 72 3.70 9.36 17.59
N GLU A 73 3.00 9.66 18.68
CA GLU A 73 1.55 9.64 18.71
C GLU A 73 1.05 10.70 17.71
N PHE A 74 0.84 10.32 16.45
CA PHE A 74 0.05 11.10 15.50
C PHE A 74 -1.42 10.99 15.90
N TYR A 75 -1.75 11.46 17.09
CA TYR A 75 -3.08 11.97 17.39
C TYR A 75 -3.06 13.45 17.05
N GLU A 76 -2.81 13.79 15.78
CA GLU A 76 -3.57 14.92 15.27
C GLU A 76 -4.97 14.35 15.17
N GLU A 77 -5.87 14.82 16.03
CA GLU A 77 -7.31 14.77 15.78
C GLU A 77 -7.58 15.54 14.46
N GLU A 78 -7.05 15.07 13.34
CA GLU A 78 -7.71 15.27 12.07
C GLU A 78 -9.07 14.63 12.28
N ASP A 79 -10.11 15.46 12.29
CA ASP A 79 -11.48 15.04 12.48
C ASP A 79 -11.71 13.82 11.57
N GLU A 80 -11.74 12.61 12.15
CA GLU A 80 -11.76 11.36 11.39
C GLU A 80 -12.94 11.40 10.41
N ASP A 81 -14.02 12.07 10.81
CA ASP A 81 -15.18 12.32 9.98
C ASP A 81 -14.85 13.23 8.79
N GLU A 82 -14.06 14.30 8.96
CA GLU A 82 -13.61 15.16 7.85
C GLU A 82 -12.69 14.41 6.87
N MET A 83 -11.75 13.62 7.37
CA MET A 83 -10.87 12.78 6.54
C MET A 83 -11.69 11.74 5.76
N ILE A 84 -12.54 10.96 6.45
CA ILE A 84 -13.42 9.95 5.83
C ILE A 84 -14.35 10.62 4.82
N ASN A 85 -14.88 11.80 5.13
CA ASN A 85 -15.74 12.57 4.24
C ASN A 85 -14.98 13.07 3.00
N GLY A 86 -13.72 13.46 3.15
CA GLY A 86 -12.82 13.80 2.06
C GLY A 86 -12.59 12.63 1.11
N LEU A 87 -12.31 11.43 1.65
CA LEU A 87 -12.13 10.21 0.85
C LEU A 87 -13.43 9.80 0.14
N ARG A 88 -14.57 9.88 0.82
CA ARG A 88 -15.90 9.55 0.27
C ARG A 88 -16.26 10.40 -0.96
N HIS A 89 -15.88 11.68 -0.96
CA HIS A 89 -16.30 12.63 -2.00
C HIS A 89 -15.19 13.02 -2.99
N ARG A 90 -14.00 12.46 -2.85
CA ARG A 90 -12.90 12.72 -3.78
C ARG A 90 -13.27 12.27 -5.19
N GLN A 91 -12.97 13.11 -6.19
CA GLN A 91 -13.17 12.77 -7.60
C GLN A 91 -12.11 11.78 -8.08
N MET A 92 -12.55 10.79 -8.87
CA MET A 92 -11.72 9.66 -9.30
C MET A 92 -11.31 9.72 -10.77
N ASP A 93 -11.62 10.80 -11.50
CA ASP A 93 -11.44 10.89 -12.96
C ASP A 93 -10.00 10.58 -13.41
N ASP A 94 -9.00 11.08 -12.70
CA ASP A 94 -7.58 10.84 -13.02
C ASP A 94 -7.19 9.35 -12.85
N VAL A 95 -7.71 8.72 -11.79
CA VAL A 95 -7.47 7.29 -11.51
C VAL A 95 -8.20 6.45 -12.55
N LEU A 96 -9.43 6.83 -12.92
CA LEU A 96 -10.23 6.13 -13.93
C LEU A 96 -9.64 6.26 -15.33
N ALA A 97 -9.04 7.40 -15.68
CA ALA A 97 -8.34 7.57 -16.94
C ALA A 97 -7.19 6.57 -17.10
N THR A 98 -6.54 6.22 -15.98
CA THR A 98 -5.41 5.28 -15.92
C THR A 98 -5.83 3.85 -16.29
N LEU A 99 -7.10 3.47 -16.04
CA LEU A 99 -7.64 2.14 -16.40
C LEU A 99 -7.71 1.89 -17.92
N SER A 100 -7.63 2.94 -18.73
CA SER A 100 -7.63 2.82 -20.20
C SER A 100 -6.23 2.59 -20.78
N GLY A 101 -5.20 2.51 -19.94
CA GLY A 101 -3.82 2.26 -20.34
C GLY A 101 -3.56 0.81 -20.81
N SER A 102 -2.34 0.56 -21.28
CA SER A 102 -1.88 -0.77 -21.69
C SER A 102 -0.94 -1.44 -20.69
N ASP A 103 -0.42 -0.68 -19.72
CA ASP A 103 0.51 -1.19 -18.71
C ASP A 103 -0.27 -1.84 -17.56
N ARG A 104 -0.09 -3.15 -17.38
CA ARG A 104 -0.81 -3.92 -16.36
C ARG A 104 -0.45 -3.52 -14.93
N ASN A 105 0.79 -3.11 -14.67
CA ASN A 105 1.19 -2.71 -13.33
C ASN A 105 0.50 -1.41 -12.94
N ILE A 106 0.43 -0.47 -13.89
CA ILE A 106 -0.26 0.81 -13.71
C ILE A 106 -1.77 0.59 -13.55
N ILE A 107 -2.38 -0.31 -14.33
CA ILE A 107 -3.80 -0.66 -14.20
C ILE A 107 -4.09 -1.32 -12.85
N ASN A 108 -3.26 -2.27 -12.40
CA ASN A 108 -3.46 -2.94 -11.11
C ASN A 108 -3.40 -1.95 -9.95
N ARG A 109 -2.44 -1.03 -9.95
CA ARG A 109 -2.34 0.06 -8.95
C ARG A 109 -3.58 0.96 -8.96
N ALA A 110 -4.11 1.28 -10.14
CA ALA A 110 -5.35 2.05 -10.25
C ALA A 110 -6.55 1.27 -9.68
N VAL A 111 -6.61 -0.05 -9.89
CA VAL A 111 -7.65 -0.92 -9.29
C VAL A 111 -7.52 -0.97 -7.76
N GLU A 112 -6.31 -1.15 -7.22
CA GLU A 112 -6.04 -1.12 -5.77
C GLU A 112 -6.43 0.22 -5.15
N THR A 113 -6.10 1.32 -5.84
CA THR A 113 -6.52 2.67 -5.43
C THR A 113 -8.03 2.76 -5.40
N LEU A 114 -8.75 2.39 -6.47
CA LEU A 114 -10.22 2.47 -6.49
C LEU A 114 -10.86 1.60 -5.41
N TYR A 115 -10.29 0.42 -5.13
CA TYR A 115 -10.75 -0.46 -4.06
C TYR A 115 -10.67 0.23 -2.68
N SER A 116 -9.57 0.90 -2.37
CA SER A 116 -9.45 1.61 -1.08
C SER A 116 -10.53 2.70 -0.94
N TYR A 117 -10.84 3.46 -1.99
CA TYR A 117 -11.92 4.45 -1.98
C TYR A 117 -13.32 3.83 -1.87
N ILE A 118 -13.54 2.63 -2.42
CA ILE A 118 -14.80 1.89 -2.27
C ILE A 118 -15.03 1.50 -0.80
N CYS A 119 -13.97 1.14 -0.06
CA CYS A 119 -14.07 0.89 1.39
C CYS A 119 -14.56 2.13 2.16
N PHE A 120 -14.31 3.34 1.65
CA PHE A 120 -14.83 4.61 2.19
C PHE A 120 -16.16 5.05 1.56
N GLN A 121 -16.88 4.15 0.87
CA GLN A 121 -18.19 4.41 0.26
C GLN A 121 -18.16 5.48 -0.84
N ASN A 122 -17.04 5.61 -1.55
CA ASN A 122 -16.93 6.50 -2.70
C ASN A 122 -17.66 5.91 -3.92
N GLU A 123 -18.81 6.51 -4.29
CA GLU A 123 -19.65 6.02 -5.40
C GLU A 123 -18.96 6.16 -6.76
N SER A 124 -18.15 7.20 -6.96
CA SER A 124 -17.42 7.42 -8.22
C SER A 124 -16.41 6.30 -8.47
N ALA A 125 -15.69 5.90 -7.42
CA ALA A 125 -14.75 4.78 -7.47
C ALA A 125 -15.48 3.46 -7.81
N TYR A 126 -16.60 3.19 -7.13
CA TYR A 126 -17.40 1.98 -7.35
C TYR A 126 -17.93 1.89 -8.77
N GLN A 127 -18.60 2.95 -9.27
CA GLN A 127 -19.17 2.95 -10.60
C GLN A 127 -18.10 2.86 -11.68
N GLY A 128 -17.03 3.63 -11.55
CA GLY A 128 -15.96 3.63 -12.54
C GLY A 128 -15.24 2.28 -12.64
N LEU A 129 -15.01 1.61 -11.50
CA LEU A 129 -14.42 0.27 -11.49
C LEU A 129 -15.38 -0.78 -12.07
N LEU A 130 -16.68 -0.69 -11.75
CA LEU A 130 -17.70 -1.58 -12.32
C LEU A 130 -17.80 -1.43 -13.85
N GLU A 131 -17.78 -0.20 -14.35
CA GLU A 131 -17.76 0.07 -15.79
C GLU A 131 -16.51 -0.47 -16.47
N PHE A 132 -15.35 -0.38 -15.83
CA PHE A 132 -14.12 -0.98 -16.34
C PHE A 132 -14.24 -2.50 -16.46
N TYR A 133 -14.73 -3.19 -15.43
CA TYR A 133 -14.96 -4.64 -15.48
C TYR A 133 -15.95 -5.05 -16.56
N ASN A 134 -17.01 -4.27 -16.77
CA ASN A 134 -18.01 -4.53 -17.82
C ASN A 134 -17.45 -4.38 -19.24
N ARG A 135 -16.36 -3.61 -19.43
CA ARG A 135 -15.68 -3.44 -20.72
C ARG A 135 -14.70 -4.57 -21.03
N LEU A 136 -14.32 -5.38 -20.05
CA LEU A 136 -13.40 -6.49 -20.27
C LEU A 136 -14.06 -7.61 -21.08
N PRO A 137 -13.31 -8.32 -21.94
CA PRO A 137 -13.81 -9.50 -22.64
C PRO A 137 -14.34 -10.54 -21.64
N GLY A 138 -15.44 -11.23 -21.98
CA GLY A 138 -16.19 -12.09 -21.04
C GLY A 138 -15.44 -13.25 -20.36
N CYS A 139 -14.18 -13.53 -20.76
CA CYS A 139 -13.29 -14.46 -20.05
C CYS A 139 -12.51 -13.80 -18.89
N ALA A 140 -12.28 -12.49 -18.94
CA ALA A 140 -11.58 -11.73 -17.90
C ALA A 140 -12.52 -11.22 -16.79
N SER A 141 -13.80 -10.96 -17.10
CA SER A 141 -14.79 -10.49 -16.12
C SER A 141 -15.15 -11.53 -15.05
N ARG A 142 -15.13 -12.83 -15.40
CA ARG A 142 -15.47 -13.93 -14.47
C ARG A 142 -14.39 -14.25 -13.43
N GLN A 143 -13.14 -13.88 -13.71
CA GLN A 143 -12.01 -14.22 -12.82
C GLN A 143 -11.79 -13.16 -11.74
N LEU A 144 -12.17 -11.91 -12.01
CA LEU A 144 -12.05 -10.78 -11.07
C LEU A 144 -13.29 -10.63 -10.17
N SER A 145 -14.47 -11.05 -10.63
CA SER A 145 -15.68 -11.10 -9.77
C SER A 145 -15.55 -12.07 -8.59
N LEU A 146 -14.72 -13.12 -8.70
CA LEU A 146 -14.46 -14.05 -7.61
C LEU A 146 -13.51 -13.48 -6.55
N LEU A 147 -12.62 -12.55 -6.92
CA LEU A 147 -11.70 -11.90 -5.96
C LEU A 147 -12.37 -10.76 -5.18
N PHE A 148 -13.38 -10.10 -5.77
CA PHE A 148 -14.06 -8.95 -5.16
C PHE A 148 -15.21 -9.33 -4.21
N PHE A 149 -15.85 -10.50 -4.38
CA PHE A 149 -17.04 -10.87 -3.59
C PHE A 149 -16.76 -11.79 -2.40
N ASP A 150 -15.53 -12.31 -2.24
CA ASP A 150 -15.16 -13.14 -1.09
C ASP A 150 -14.70 -12.32 0.14
N PHE A 151 -14.65 -10.99 0.04
CA PHE A 151 -14.19 -10.07 1.10
C PHE A 151 -15.28 -9.08 1.59
N VAL A 152 -16.56 -9.33 1.29
CA VAL A 152 -17.71 -8.60 1.88
C VAL A 152 -18.49 -9.52 2.81
#